data_AF-D4ZEB6-F1
#
_entry.id   AF-D4ZEB6-F1
#
_cell.length_a   1.000
_cell.length_b   1.000
_cell.length_c   1.000
_cell.angle_alpha   90.00
_cell.angle_beta   90.00
_cell.angle_gamma   90.00
#
_symmetry.space_group_name_H-M   'P 1'
#
loop_
_entity.id
_entity.type
_entity.pdbx_description
1 polymer ?
#
loop_
_entity_poly.entity_id
_entity_poly.type
_entity_poly.pdbx_seq_one_letter_code
_entity_poly.pdbx_strand_id
1 'polypeptide(L)'
;MPQDQDENFKRLTRIAKFLVPTFILLGVIVFSWFELSNQVLNIEVVNKNLEWSPACSAANCSGVPTFYIVTPEESFITTEAIYNRIEIGAKYDVETEGFTDSPVHRRIDFLF
;
A
#
# COMPACT_ATOMS: atom_id res chain seq x y z
N MET A 1 13.37 -39.33 -29.82
CA MET A 1 13.20 -37.86 -29.81
C MET A 1 11.87 -37.40 -29.21
N PRO A 2 10.66 -37.91 -29.57
CA PRO A 2 9.41 -37.49 -28.91
C PRO A 2 9.24 -38.02 -27.48
N GLN A 3 9.81 -39.19 -27.19
CA GLN A 3 9.67 -39.87 -25.88
C GLN A 3 10.43 -39.14 -24.74
N ASP A 4 11.59 -38.54 -25.04
CA ASP A 4 12.34 -37.70 -24.08
C ASP A 4 11.63 -36.37 -23.77
N GLN A 5 10.91 -35.80 -24.74
CA GLN A 5 10.14 -34.57 -24.50
C GLN A 5 8.99 -34.80 -23.52
N ASP A 6 8.28 -35.92 -23.63
CA ASP A 6 7.17 -36.26 -22.74
C ASP A 6 7.63 -36.54 -21.29
N GLU A 7 8.78 -37.18 -21.09
CA GLU A 7 9.33 -37.39 -19.75
C GLU A 7 9.79 -36.08 -19.09
N ASN A 8 10.47 -35.22 -19.86
CA ASN A 8 10.91 -33.92 -19.37
C ASN A 8 9.71 -33.03 -19.02
N PHE A 9 8.66 -33.03 -19.84
CA PHE A 9 7.42 -32.29 -19.56
C PHE A 9 6.70 -32.81 -18.32
N LYS A 10 6.64 -34.15 -18.12
CA LYS A 10 6.08 -34.75 -16.89
C LYS A 10 6.86 -34.37 -15.64
N ARG A 11 8.20 -34.33 -15.71
CA ARG A 11 9.06 -33.88 -14.60
C ARG A 11 8.85 -32.40 -14.30
N LEU A 12 8.82 -31.56 -15.33
CA LEU A 12 8.58 -30.13 -15.19
C LEU A 12 7.20 -29.84 -14.57
N THR A 13 6.17 -30.55 -15.02
CA THR A 13 4.81 -30.44 -14.49
C THR A 13 4.75 -30.86 -13.02
N ARG A 14 5.48 -31.91 -12.64
CA ARG A 14 5.56 -32.36 -11.24
C ARG A 14 6.23 -31.30 -10.35
N ILE A 15 7.33 -30.69 -10.82
CA ILE A 15 8.02 -29.62 -10.10
C ILE A 15 7.13 -28.38 -9.98
N ALA A 16 6.47 -27.97 -11.07
CA ALA A 16 5.57 -26.82 -11.09
C ALA A 16 4.38 -27.00 -10.13
N LYS A 17 3.83 -28.21 -10.01
CA LYS A 17 2.75 -28.52 -9.04
C LYS A 17 3.12 -28.26 -7.59
N PHE A 18 4.40 -28.29 -7.23
CA PHE A 18 4.87 -27.95 -5.88
C PHE A 18 5.35 -26.51 -5.78
N LEU A 19 6.09 -26.02 -6.78
CA LEU A 19 6.62 -24.66 -6.74
C LEU A 19 5.51 -23.61 -6.83
N VAL A 20 4.55 -23.77 -7.73
CA VAL A 20 3.50 -22.75 -7.95
C VAL A 20 2.68 -22.50 -6.68
N PRO A 21 2.13 -23.51 -5.98
CA PRO A 21 1.43 -23.28 -4.72
C PRO A 21 2.33 -22.67 -3.64
N THR A 22 3.60 -23.07 -3.59
CA THR A 22 4.57 -22.52 -2.62
C THR A 22 4.82 -21.03 -2.88
N PHE A 23 5.00 -20.64 -4.14
CA PHE A 23 5.15 -19.23 -4.51
C PHE A 23 3.89 -18.42 -4.24
N ILE A 24 2.70 -18.97 -4.48
CA ILE A 24 1.43 -18.32 -4.13
C ILE A 24 1.35 -18.10 -2.62
N LEU A 25 1.65 -19.13 -1.82
CA LEU A 25 1.63 -19.04 -0.36
C LEU A 25 2.62 -17.99 0.16
N LEU A 26 3.85 -17.99 -0.35
CA LEU A 26 4.85 -16.98 0.00
C LEU A 26 4.39 -15.57 -0.40
N GLY A 27 3.77 -15.42 -1.58
CA GLY A 27 3.19 -14.16 -2.02
C GLY A 27 2.11 -13.65 -1.06
N VAL A 28 1.21 -14.51 -0.61
CA VAL A 28 0.17 -14.16 0.37
C VAL A 28 0.78 -13.76 1.72
N ILE A 29 1.81 -14.47 2.19
CA ILE A 29 2.49 -14.15 3.45
C ILE A 29 3.15 -12.77 3.37
N VAL A 30 3.90 -12.50 2.30
CA VAL A 30 4.57 -11.21 2.08
C VAL A 30 3.54 -10.08 1.93
N PHE A 31 2.45 -10.32 1.21
CA PHE A 31 1.37 -9.34 1.06
C PHE A 31 0.65 -9.04 2.39
N SER A 32 0.38 -10.08 3.19
CA SER A 32 -0.24 -9.90 4.51
C SER A 32 0.68 -9.12 5.45
N TRP A 33 1.98 -9.41 5.39
CA TRP A 33 2.98 -8.65 6.14
C TRP A 33 3.09 -7.20 5.65
N PHE A 34 2.85 -6.94 4.36
CA PHE A 34 2.79 -5.60 3.77
C PHE A 34 1.58 -4.80 4.27
N GLU A 35 0.38 -5.39 4.33
CA GLU A 35 -0.81 -4.66 4.81
C GLU A 35 -0.82 -4.44 6.33
N LEU A 36 -0.20 -5.32 7.11
CA LEU A 36 -0.21 -5.25 8.57
C LEU A 36 0.99 -4.51 9.18
N SER A 37 1.87 -3.92 8.35
CA SER A 37 3.02 -3.18 8.87
C SER A 37 2.58 -1.80 9.37
N ASN A 38 2.21 -1.72 10.65
CA ASN A 38 1.96 -0.46 11.33
C ASN A 38 3.26 0.06 11.93
N GLN A 39 3.51 1.36 11.75
CA GLN A 39 4.66 2.04 12.32
C GLN A 39 4.20 3.33 12.99
N VAL A 40 4.75 3.61 14.17
CA VAL A 40 4.55 4.87 14.88
C VAL A 40 5.74 5.78 14.59
N LEU A 41 5.47 7.00 14.12
CA LEU A 41 6.48 7.97 13.71
C LEU A 41 6.16 9.36 14.24
N ASN A 42 7.20 10.12 14.55
CA ASN A 42 7.06 11.54 14.82
C ASN A 42 7.20 12.30 13.49
N ILE A 43 6.14 12.97 13.06
CA ILE A 43 6.14 13.73 11.81
C ILE A 43 6.05 15.24 12.08
N GLU A 44 6.74 16.03 11.27
CA GLU A 44 6.56 17.48 11.20
C GLU A 44 5.78 17.83 9.94
N VAL A 45 4.66 18.53 10.11
CA VAL A 45 3.75 18.82 9.00
C VAL A 45 4.20 20.08 8.30
N VAL A 46 4.65 19.95 7.05
CA VAL A 46 5.14 21.07 6.24
C VAL A 46 4.02 21.64 5.37
N ASN A 47 3.15 20.78 4.83
CA ASN A 47 2.04 21.20 3.99
C ASN A 47 0.88 20.20 4.02
N LYS A 48 -0.29 20.64 3.55
CA LYS A 48 -1.52 19.87 3.45
C LYS A 48 -2.14 20.07 2.06
N ASN A 49 -2.34 19.00 1.32
CA ASN A 49 -2.92 19.04 -0.03
C ASN A 49 -4.24 18.28 -0.10
N LEU A 50 -5.14 18.73 -0.97
CA LEU A 50 -6.41 18.07 -1.27
C LEU A 50 -6.48 17.85 -2.78
N GLU A 51 -6.54 16.59 -3.21
CA GLU A 51 -6.70 16.25 -4.62
C GLU A 51 -8.05 15.58 -4.84
N TRP A 52 -8.69 15.89 -5.97
CA TRP A 52 -9.96 15.28 -6.34
C TRP A 52 -9.71 14.27 -7.44
N SER A 53 -9.81 12.99 -7.09
CA SER A 53 -9.75 11.93 -8.10
C SER A 53 -11.13 11.74 -8.74
N PRO A 54 -11.24 11.78 -10.07
CA PRO A 54 -12.51 11.52 -10.74
C PRO A 54 -12.88 10.05 -10.57
N ALA A 55 -13.86 9.74 -9.71
CA ALA A 55 -14.49 8.43 -9.68
C ALA A 55 -15.76 8.46 -10.54
N CYS A 56 -15.65 7.91 -11.74
CA CYS A 56 -16.80 7.75 -12.64
C CYS A 56 -17.38 6.34 -12.51
N SER A 57 -18.64 6.26 -12.11
CA SER A 57 -19.48 5.07 -12.30
C SER A 57 -20.31 5.21 -13.59
N ALA A 58 -20.91 4.13 -14.05
CA ALA A 58 -21.74 4.11 -15.26
C ALA A 58 -22.94 5.10 -15.22
N ALA A 59 -23.31 5.60 -14.04
CA ALA A 59 -24.45 6.50 -13.84
C ALA A 59 -24.06 7.90 -13.33
N ASN A 60 -22.86 8.08 -12.77
CA ASN A 60 -22.43 9.38 -12.21
C ASN A 60 -20.92 9.45 -12.06
N CYS A 61 -20.36 10.63 -12.38
CA CYS A 61 -19.00 11.00 -12.01
C CYS A 61 -19.06 11.87 -10.75
N SER A 62 -18.51 11.37 -9.65
CA SER A 62 -18.27 12.14 -8.44
C SER A 62 -16.78 12.13 -8.14
N GLY A 63 -16.19 13.30 -7.91
CA GLY A 63 -14.84 13.36 -7.40
C GLY A 63 -14.80 12.80 -5.99
N VAL A 64 -13.87 11.87 -5.71
CA VAL A 64 -13.57 11.46 -4.33
C VAL A 64 -12.37 12.30 -3.87
N PRO A 65 -12.48 13.05 -2.76
CA PRO A 65 -11.37 13.80 -2.23
C PRO A 65 -10.34 12.85 -1.59
N THR A 66 -9.08 13.05 -1.94
CA THR A 66 -7.93 12.42 -1.28
C THR A 66 -7.19 13.50 -0.51
N PHE A 67 -7.02 13.28 0.80
CA PHE A 67 -6.38 14.22 1.71
C PHE A 67 -4.92 13.81 1.92
N TYR A 68 -4.00 14.75 1.70
CA TYR A 68 -2.57 14.53 1.80
C TYR A 68 -1.94 15.39 2.90
N ILE A 69 -1.05 14.78 3.66
CA ILE A 69 -0.17 15.44 4.62
C ILE A 69 1.27 15.30 4.11
N VAL A 70 1.97 16.41 3.97
CA VAL A 70 3.34 16.46 3.45
C VAL A 70 4.30 16.78 4.58
N THR A 71 5.35 15.99 4.70
CA THR A 71 6.45 16.17 5.65
C THR A 71 7.75 16.43 4.87
N PRO A 72 8.89 16.71 5.53
CA PRO A 72 10.17 16.86 4.83
C PRO A 72 10.64 15.58 4.16
N GLU A 73 10.20 14.42 4.64
CA GLU A 73 10.67 13.10 4.22
C GLU A 73 9.74 12.48 3.17
N GLU A 74 8.43 12.54 3.37
CA GLU A 74 7.45 11.86 2.52
C GLU A 74 6.08 12.55 2.51
N SER A 75 5.13 11.95 1.78
CA SER A 75 3.73 12.40 1.73
C SER A 75 2.79 11.26 2.06
N PHE A 76 1.87 11.54 2.97
CA PHE A 76 0.92 10.58 3.51
C PHE A 76 -0.49 10.87 3.01
N ILE A 77 -1.26 9.80 2.76
CA ILE A 77 -2.71 9.91 2.61
C ILE A 77 -3.34 9.85 4.00
N THR A 78 -4.44 10.56 4.22
CA THR A 78 -5.17 10.48 5.49
C THR A 78 -6.67 10.63 5.30
N THR A 79 -7.40 10.56 6.41
CA THR A 79 -8.84 10.84 6.46
C THR A 79 -9.10 12.33 6.62
N GLU A 80 -10.27 12.80 6.20
CA GLU A 80 -10.71 14.19 6.38
C GLU A 80 -10.65 14.64 7.85
N ALA A 81 -10.99 13.74 8.78
CA ALA A 81 -11.00 14.04 10.22
C ALA A 81 -9.60 14.36 10.76
N ILE A 82 -8.59 13.58 10.35
CA ILE A 82 -7.19 13.80 10.73
C ILE A 82 -6.65 15.02 10.00
N TYR A 83 -6.92 15.14 8.70
CA TYR A 83 -6.56 16.30 7.90
C TYR A 83 -7.02 17.59 8.56
N ASN A 84 -8.27 17.67 9.03
CA ASN A 84 -8.79 18.90 9.65
C ASN A 84 -8.22 19.20 11.05
N ARG A 85 -7.67 18.20 11.75
CA ARG A 85 -7.09 18.38 13.10
C ARG A 85 -5.61 18.73 13.09
N ILE A 86 -4.88 18.27 12.08
CA ILE A 86 -3.44 18.54 11.95
C ILE A 86 -3.19 19.98 11.49
N GLU A 87 -2.22 20.63 12.14
CA GLU A 87 -1.76 21.99 11.81
C GLU A 87 -0.38 21.97 11.13
N ILE A 88 -0.16 22.90 10.21
CA ILE A 88 1.13 23.10 9.54
C ILE A 88 2.12 23.72 10.53
N GLY A 89 3.34 23.18 10.58
CA GLY A 89 4.42 23.59 11.50
C GLY A 89 4.37 22.91 12.86
N ALA A 90 3.37 22.06 13.12
CA ALA A 90 3.29 21.25 14.33
C ALA A 90 3.88 19.84 14.11
N LYS A 91 4.28 19.22 15.23
CA LYS A 91 4.76 17.84 15.26
C LYS A 91 3.73 16.94 15.93
N TYR A 92 3.54 15.75 15.36
CA TYR A 92 2.60 14.76 15.85
C TYR A 92 3.23 13.38 15.86
N ASP A 93 2.90 12.59 16.88
CA ASP A 93 3.12 11.15 16.84
C ASP A 93 1.94 10.52 16.11
N VAL A 94 2.22 9.87 14.99
CA VAL A 94 1.22 9.26 14.11
C VAL A 94 1.46 7.78 13.99
N GLU A 95 0.37 7.01 14.00
CA GLU A 95 0.40 5.65 13.49
C GLU A 95 0.12 5.67 12.00
N THR A 96 0.98 4.97 11.28
CA THR A 96 0.89 4.86 9.84
C THR A 96 0.85 3.41 9.40
N GLU A 97 0.08 3.15 8.36
CA GLU A 97 0.02 1.86 7.68
C GLU A 97 0.80 1.94 6.35
N GLY A 98 1.61 0.91 6.06
CA GLY A 98 2.39 0.76 4.83
C GLY A 98 3.92 0.92 5.00
N PHE A 99 4.69 0.68 3.93
CA PHE A 99 6.16 0.55 3.96
C PHE A 99 6.90 1.87 3.66
N THR A 100 8.03 2.11 4.33
CA THR A 100 8.89 3.31 4.22
C THR A 100 9.60 3.51 2.87
N ASP A 101 9.71 2.47 2.03
CA ASP A 101 10.53 2.47 0.80
C ASP A 101 9.74 2.32 -0.52
N SER A 102 8.40 2.37 -0.46
CA SER A 102 7.56 2.30 -1.66
C SER A 102 6.91 3.67 -1.93
N PRO A 103 6.88 4.17 -3.17
CA PRO A 103 6.19 5.42 -3.53
C PRO A 103 4.66 5.34 -3.40
N VAL A 104 4.14 4.24 -2.86
CA VAL A 104 2.74 4.08 -2.48
C VAL A 104 2.55 4.83 -1.16
N HIS A 105 1.91 6.00 -1.23
CA HIS A 105 1.66 6.86 -0.08
C HIS A 105 1.18 6.06 1.14
N ARG A 106 1.98 6.06 2.21
CA ARG A 106 1.57 5.52 3.50
C ARG A 106 0.37 6.27 4.03
N ARG A 107 -0.47 5.57 4.78
CA ARG A 107 -1.70 6.16 5.32
C ARG A 107 -1.51 6.50 6.78
N ILE A 108 -1.90 7.71 7.20
CA ILE A 108 -2.02 8.06 8.62
C ILE A 108 -3.42 7.71 9.09
N ASP A 109 -3.52 6.81 10.06
CA ASP A 109 -4.80 6.33 10.60
C ASP A 109 -5.08 6.79 12.03
N PHE A 110 -4.04 7.13 12.81
CA PHE A 110 -4.21 7.66 14.16
C PHE A 110 -3.26 8.83 14.47
N LEU A 111 -3.79 9.74 15.30
CA LEU A 111 -3.05 10.84 15.94
C LEU A 111 -3.05 10.59 17.44
N PHE A 112 -1.86 10.67 18.07
CA PHE A 112 -1.71 10.59 19.52
C PHE A 112 -1.51 11.97 20.15
#